data_AF-A0A2S6U134-F1
#
_entry.id   AF-A0A2S6U134-F1
#
_cell.length_a   1.000
_cell.length_b   1.000
_cell.length_c   1.000
_cell.angle_alpha   90.00
_cell.angle_beta   90.00
_cell.angle_gamma   90.00
#
_symmetry.space_group_name_H-M   'P 1'
#
loop_
_entity.id
_entity.type
_entity.pdbx_description
1 polymer ?
#
loop_
_entity_poly.entity_id
_entity_poly.type
_entity_poly.pdbx_seq_one_letter_code
_entity_poly.pdbx_strand_id
1 'polypeptide(L)'
;EDIDGLHGFGAFCGEVNTNIHKAIGCLGVVTNGSIRDLPDCADGFQLLAGNIGPSHGHVHIVDFGKPVTVNAMAVQSGDLIHADQHGAVVVPHDVARDIPAAAAKIIEREAIILAACKAPGSGIASVKAALAKAAEYH
;
A
#
# COMPACT_ATOMS: atom_id res chain seq x y z
N GLU A 1 5.03 -13.63 2.48
CA GLU A 1 5.17 -13.59 3.93
C GLU A 1 6.56 -14.10 4.28
N ASP A 2 7.25 -13.38 5.14
CA ASP A 2 8.42 -13.86 5.86
C ASP A 2 7.92 -14.63 7.08
N ILE A 3 8.37 -15.88 7.22
CA ILE A 3 7.95 -16.82 8.27
C ILE A 3 9.00 -16.99 9.37
N ASP A 4 10.10 -16.24 9.30
CA ASP A 4 11.13 -16.27 10.34
C ASP A 4 10.54 -15.80 11.68
N GLY A 5 11.01 -16.38 12.79
CA GLY A 5 10.56 -15.95 14.13
C GLY A 5 10.85 -14.48 14.42
N LEU A 6 11.87 -13.91 13.76
CA LEU A 6 12.12 -12.48 13.68
C LEU A 6 12.04 -12.06 12.21
N HIS A 7 10.91 -11.47 11.82
CA HIS A 7 10.72 -11.02 10.44
C HIS A 7 11.79 -10.00 10.01
N GLY A 8 12.20 -10.12 8.75
CA GLY A 8 13.07 -9.18 8.06
C GLY A 8 14.54 -9.28 8.46
N PHE A 9 14.99 -10.46 8.90
CA PHE A 9 16.43 -10.73 9.09
C PHE A 9 17.19 -10.75 7.76
N GLY A 10 16.59 -11.33 6.71
CA GLY A 10 17.12 -11.36 5.35
C GLY A 10 16.19 -10.66 4.36
N ALA A 11 16.77 -9.90 3.43
CA ALA A 11 16.04 -9.27 2.35
C ALA A 11 15.92 -10.22 1.15
N PHE A 12 14.71 -10.73 0.90
CA PHE A 12 14.43 -11.47 -0.34
C PHE A 12 14.46 -10.54 -1.55
N CYS A 13 13.88 -9.35 -1.44
CA CYS A 13 13.69 -8.46 -2.60
C CYS A 13 14.68 -7.29 -2.59
N GLY A 14 15.35 -7.10 -3.73
CA GLY A 14 16.26 -5.99 -4.02
C GLY A 14 16.42 -5.83 -5.54
N GLU A 15 17.45 -5.13 -6.01
CA GLU A 15 17.69 -4.79 -7.43
C GLU A 15 17.34 -5.95 -8.37
N VAL A 16 17.98 -7.10 -8.20
CA VAL A 16 17.84 -8.25 -9.10
C VAL A 16 16.41 -8.78 -9.11
N ASN A 17 15.80 -8.98 -7.93
CA ASN A 17 14.45 -9.54 -7.83
C ASN A 17 13.37 -8.59 -8.34
N THR A 18 13.52 -7.28 -8.11
CA THR A 18 12.58 -6.29 -8.68
C THR A 18 12.62 -6.29 -10.20
N ASN A 19 13.81 -6.36 -10.81
CA ASN A 19 13.96 -6.43 -12.26
C ASN A 19 13.39 -7.73 -12.85
N ILE A 20 13.67 -8.89 -12.22
CA ILE A 20 13.10 -10.18 -12.63
C ILE A 20 11.57 -10.15 -12.55
N HIS A 21 11.02 -9.75 -11.40
CA HIS A 21 9.57 -9.73 -11.18
C HIS A 21 8.87 -8.76 -12.12
N LYS A 22 9.44 -7.57 -12.36
CA LYS A 22 8.90 -6.62 -13.31
C LYS A 22 8.90 -7.19 -14.74
N ALA A 23 9.97 -7.85 -15.15
CA ALA A 23 10.09 -8.45 -16.49
C ALA A 23 9.02 -9.54 -16.74
N ILE A 24 8.54 -10.22 -15.69
CA ILE A 24 7.46 -11.22 -15.78
C ILE A 24 6.06 -10.64 -15.49
N GLY A 25 5.93 -9.33 -15.38
CA GLY A 25 4.63 -8.63 -15.28
C GLY A 25 4.15 -8.34 -13.86
N CYS A 26 4.96 -8.55 -12.83
CA CYS A 26 4.59 -8.11 -11.48
C CYS A 26 4.67 -6.59 -11.36
N LEU A 27 3.71 -5.99 -10.66
CA LEU A 27 3.64 -4.54 -10.42
C LEU A 27 4.44 -4.10 -9.19
N GLY A 28 4.73 -5.03 -8.28
CA GLY A 28 5.38 -4.74 -7.02
C GLY A 28 5.49 -5.94 -6.09
N VAL A 29 5.95 -5.69 -4.87
CA VAL A 29 6.00 -6.66 -3.77
C VAL A 29 5.43 -6.04 -2.49
N VAL A 30 4.65 -6.83 -1.76
CA VAL A 30 4.21 -6.53 -0.39
C VAL A 30 4.69 -7.65 0.51
N THR A 31 5.49 -7.33 1.52
CA THR A 31 6.09 -8.31 2.44
C THR A 31 6.16 -7.78 3.87
N ASN A 32 6.11 -8.66 4.85
CA ASN A 32 6.43 -8.38 6.27
C ASN A 32 7.93 -8.57 6.55
N GLY A 33 8.68 -9.10 5.58
CA GLY A 33 10.14 -9.21 5.63
C GLY A 33 10.86 -7.93 5.22
N SER A 34 12.13 -8.09 4.86
CA SER A 34 13.04 -7.00 4.50
C SER A 34 13.18 -6.80 2.98
N ILE A 35 13.50 -5.57 2.58
CA ILE A 35 13.91 -5.19 1.22
C ILE A 35 15.23 -4.43 1.22
N ARG A 36 15.89 -4.36 0.06
CA ARG A 36 17.20 -3.70 -0.07
C ARG A 36 17.43 -3.08 -1.46
N ASP A 37 18.61 -2.46 -1.63
CA ASP A 37 19.08 -1.90 -2.91
C ASP A 37 18.07 -0.91 -3.53
N LEU A 38 17.43 -0.07 -2.69
CA LEU A 38 16.32 0.80 -3.10
C LEU A 38 16.64 1.71 -4.30
N PRO A 39 17.82 2.34 -4.40
CA PRO A 39 18.15 3.18 -5.56
C PRO A 39 18.28 2.41 -6.88
N ASP A 40 18.57 1.10 -6.81
CA ASP A 40 18.84 0.23 -7.95
C ASP A 40 17.62 -0.65 -8.30
N CYS A 41 16.55 -0.57 -7.52
CA CYS A 41 15.31 -1.28 -7.81
C CYS A 41 14.69 -0.81 -9.12
N ALA A 42 13.99 -1.73 -9.80
CA ALA A 42 13.38 -1.44 -11.09
C ALA A 42 12.40 -0.26 -11.02
N ASP A 43 12.56 0.73 -11.91
CA ASP A 43 11.74 1.95 -11.93
C ASP A 43 10.23 1.65 -11.91
N GLY A 44 9.47 2.28 -11.01
CA GLY A 44 8.03 2.08 -10.92
C GLY A 44 7.58 0.71 -10.39
N PHE A 45 8.49 -0.12 -9.86
CA PHE A 45 8.13 -1.33 -9.13
C PHE A 45 7.77 -0.96 -7.68
N GLN A 46 6.51 -1.21 -7.28
CA GLN A 46 6.03 -0.82 -5.94
C GLN A 46 6.67 -1.72 -4.87
N LEU A 47 7.25 -1.13 -3.82
CA LEU A 47 7.85 -1.84 -2.71
C LEU A 47 7.15 -1.47 -1.40
N LEU A 48 6.58 -2.45 -0.71
CA LEU A 48 6.12 -2.33 0.67
C LEU A 48 6.67 -3.49 1.50
N ALA A 49 7.34 -3.15 2.59
CA ALA A 49 8.10 -4.09 3.41
C ALA A 49 7.94 -3.79 4.90
N GLY A 50 8.25 -4.78 5.75
CA GLY A 50 8.31 -4.58 7.19
C GLY A 50 9.51 -3.72 7.62
N ASN A 51 10.64 -3.84 6.91
CA ASN A 51 11.82 -3.02 7.14
C ASN A 51 12.73 -2.94 5.89
N ILE A 52 13.75 -2.11 5.97
CA ILE A 52 14.86 -2.04 5.01
C ILE A 52 16.10 -2.65 5.69
N GLY A 53 16.75 -3.60 5.03
CA GLY A 53 17.89 -4.34 5.59
C GLY A 53 18.98 -4.57 4.54
N PRO A 54 20.27 -4.56 4.91
CA PRO A 54 21.36 -4.63 3.91
C PRO A 54 21.67 -6.06 3.43
N SER A 55 21.31 -7.07 4.23
CA SER A 55 21.74 -8.46 4.00
C SER A 55 20.66 -9.27 3.31
N HIS A 56 21.06 -10.14 2.39
CA HIS A 56 20.15 -11.13 1.83
C HIS A 56 19.87 -12.28 2.81
N GLY A 57 20.75 -12.56 3.78
CA GLY A 57 20.61 -13.69 4.70
C GLY A 57 20.54 -15.06 3.98
N HIS A 58 19.96 -16.07 4.62
CA HIS A 58 19.58 -17.31 3.93
C HIS A 58 18.09 -17.27 3.64
N VAL A 59 17.71 -16.96 2.40
CA VAL A 59 16.31 -16.82 2.00
C VAL A 59 16.02 -17.69 0.79
N HIS A 60 14.90 -18.42 0.85
CA HIS A 60 14.38 -19.23 -0.23
C HIS A 60 12.85 -19.29 -0.14
N ILE A 61 12.20 -19.62 -1.25
CA ILE A 61 10.74 -19.81 -1.29
C ILE A 61 10.42 -21.18 -0.69
N VAL A 62 9.56 -21.21 0.32
CA VAL A 62 9.12 -22.45 0.99
C VAL A 62 7.73 -22.91 0.54
N ASP A 63 6.90 -21.99 0.04
CA ASP A 63 5.54 -22.27 -0.43
C ASP A 63 5.09 -21.22 -1.46
N PHE A 64 4.09 -21.55 -2.28
CA PHE A 64 3.57 -20.68 -3.33
C PHE A 64 2.05 -20.86 -3.53
N GLY A 65 1.33 -19.75 -3.71
CA GLY A 65 -0.10 -19.74 -4.00
C GLY A 65 -1.00 -20.10 -2.81
N LYS A 66 -0.44 -20.30 -1.61
CA LYS A 66 -1.19 -20.54 -0.38
C LYS A 66 -1.65 -19.24 0.28
N PRO A 67 -2.67 -19.30 1.15
CA PRO A 67 -3.02 -18.19 2.02
C PRO A 67 -1.82 -17.78 2.89
N VAL A 68 -1.60 -16.48 3.01
CA VAL A 68 -0.52 -15.88 3.82
C VAL A 68 -1.07 -14.70 4.63
N THR A 69 -0.33 -14.30 5.66
CA THR A 69 -0.62 -13.05 6.39
C THR A 69 0.56 -12.09 6.30
N VAL A 70 0.37 -10.92 5.70
CA VAL A 70 1.42 -9.90 5.57
C VAL A 70 1.05 -8.69 6.41
N ASN A 71 1.77 -8.44 7.51
CA ASN A 71 1.48 -7.34 8.45
C ASN A 71 -0.01 -7.28 8.85
N ALA A 72 -0.57 -8.42 9.25
CA ALA A 72 -2.00 -8.62 9.59
C ALA A 72 -3.00 -8.54 8.42
N MET A 73 -2.55 -8.32 7.18
CA MET A 73 -3.39 -8.46 5.98
C MET A 73 -3.41 -9.93 5.55
N ALA A 74 -4.55 -10.60 5.72
CA ALA A 74 -4.78 -11.93 5.18
C ALA A 74 -4.96 -11.85 3.66
N VAL A 75 -4.25 -12.69 2.90
CA VAL A 75 -4.25 -12.68 1.44
C VAL A 75 -4.32 -14.12 0.91
N GLN A 76 -5.08 -14.32 -0.16
CA GLN A 76 -5.10 -15.54 -0.96
C GLN A 76 -4.67 -15.25 -2.40
N SER A 77 -4.19 -16.29 -3.09
CA SER A 77 -3.84 -16.17 -4.50
C SER A 77 -5.07 -15.78 -5.34
N GLY A 78 -4.95 -14.72 -6.14
CA GLY A 78 -6.04 -14.18 -6.94
C GLY A 78 -6.77 -12.99 -6.30
N ASP A 79 -6.46 -12.64 -5.05
CA ASP A 79 -6.97 -11.42 -4.42
C ASP A 79 -6.51 -10.17 -5.19
N LEU A 80 -7.42 -9.19 -5.30
CA LEU A 80 -7.09 -7.87 -5.81
C LEU A 80 -6.47 -7.05 -4.68
N ILE A 81 -5.23 -6.58 -4.86
CA ILE A 81 -4.53 -5.77 -3.86
C ILE A 81 -4.38 -4.35 -4.38
N HIS A 82 -4.81 -3.38 -3.59
CA HIS A 82 -4.41 -1.98 -3.76
C HIS A 82 -3.25 -1.68 -2.81
N ALA A 83 -2.23 -1.01 -3.32
CA ALA A 83 -1.06 -0.62 -2.54
C ALA A 83 -0.59 0.77 -2.96
N ASP A 84 -0.23 1.59 -1.97
CA ASP A 84 0.36 2.91 -2.15
C ASP A 84 1.42 3.17 -1.06
N GLN A 85 1.83 4.42 -0.86
CA GLN A 85 2.81 4.78 0.16
C GLN A 85 2.34 4.57 1.61
N HIS A 86 1.03 4.45 1.85
CA HIS A 86 0.45 4.28 3.20
C HIS A 86 0.36 2.80 3.60
N GLY A 87 0.30 1.90 2.62
CA GLY A 87 0.24 0.46 2.87
C GLY A 87 -0.45 -0.30 1.75
N ALA A 88 -0.99 -1.47 2.09
CA ALA A 88 -1.73 -2.33 1.17
C ALA A 88 -3.03 -2.81 1.80
N VAL A 89 -4.03 -3.05 0.95
CA VAL A 89 -5.33 -3.59 1.35
C VAL A 89 -5.83 -4.58 0.30
N VAL A 90 -6.48 -5.65 0.75
CA VAL A 90 -7.23 -6.55 -0.12
C VAL A 90 -8.57 -5.91 -0.46
N VAL A 91 -8.85 -5.83 -1.75
CA VAL A 91 -10.11 -5.35 -2.30
C VAL A 91 -10.96 -6.55 -2.71
N PRO A 92 -12.15 -6.74 -2.13
CA PRO A 92 -13.08 -7.76 -2.59
C PRO A 92 -13.50 -7.50 -4.04
N HIS A 93 -13.50 -8.56 -4.86
CA HIS A 93 -13.76 -8.46 -6.30
C HIS A 93 -15.17 -7.96 -6.64
N ASP A 94 -16.15 -8.25 -5.79
CA ASP A 94 -17.55 -7.88 -5.96
C ASP A 94 -17.80 -6.38 -5.85
N VAL A 95 -17.02 -5.66 -5.03
CA VAL A 95 -17.13 -4.20 -4.85
C VAL A 95 -16.09 -3.41 -5.64
N ALA A 96 -15.11 -4.07 -6.26
CA ALA A 96 -13.97 -3.41 -6.91
C ALA A 96 -14.40 -2.38 -7.98
N ARG A 97 -15.51 -2.64 -8.69
CA ARG A 97 -16.04 -1.73 -9.73
C ARG A 97 -16.69 -0.47 -9.17
N ASP A 98 -17.11 -0.49 -7.92
CA ASP A 98 -17.79 0.65 -7.28
C ASP A 98 -16.80 1.65 -6.67
N ILE A 99 -15.55 1.21 -6.45
CA ILE A 99 -14.50 2.01 -5.82
C ILE A 99 -14.29 3.37 -6.49
N PRO A 100 -14.18 3.50 -7.83
CA PRO A 100 -13.97 4.81 -8.45
C PRO A 100 -15.08 5.81 -8.12
N ALA A 101 -16.34 5.37 -8.14
CA ALA A 101 -17.48 6.23 -7.81
C ALA A 101 -17.52 6.60 -6.32
N ALA A 102 -17.21 5.65 -5.44
CA ALA A 102 -17.10 5.90 -4.00
C ALA A 102 -15.95 6.87 -3.68
N ALA A 103 -14.78 6.69 -4.31
CA ALA A 103 -13.63 7.56 -4.15
C ALA A 103 -13.92 8.98 -4.63
N ALA A 104 -14.61 9.15 -5.76
CA ALA A 104 -15.01 10.47 -6.26
C ALA A 104 -15.88 11.24 -5.24
N LYS A 105 -16.86 10.58 -4.61
CA LYS A 105 -17.67 11.20 -3.56
C LYS A 105 -16.85 11.61 -2.34
N ILE A 106 -15.89 10.78 -1.93
CA ILE A 106 -14.98 11.11 -0.83
C ILE A 106 -14.15 12.35 -1.18
N ILE A 107 -13.59 12.41 -2.39
CA ILE A 107 -12.80 13.55 -2.88
C ILE A 107 -13.63 14.84 -2.89
N GLU A 108 -14.88 14.80 -3.38
CA GLU A 108 -15.78 15.95 -3.39
C GLU A 108 -16.07 16.45 -1.97
N ARG A 109 -16.32 15.53 -1.04
CA ARG A 109 -16.54 15.86 0.38
C ARG A 109 -15.30 16.48 1.01
N GLU A 110 -14.13 15.91 0.78
CA GLU A 110 -12.85 16.41 1.31
C GLU A 110 -12.49 17.77 0.72
N ALA A 111 -12.82 18.04 -0.55
CA ALA A 111 -12.57 19.32 -1.19
C ALA A 111 -13.22 20.50 -0.44
N ILE A 112 -14.39 20.29 0.17
CA ILE A 112 -15.06 21.32 1.00
C ILE A 112 -14.17 21.73 2.18
N ILE A 113 -13.62 20.74 2.87
CA ILE A 113 -12.77 20.94 4.05
C ILE A 113 -11.44 21.56 3.61
N LEU A 114 -10.80 20.99 2.59
CA LEU A 114 -9.51 21.44 2.09
C LEU A 114 -9.56 22.87 1.55
N ALA A 115 -10.65 23.27 0.89
CA ALA A 115 -10.84 24.64 0.43
C ALA A 115 -10.88 25.62 1.61
N ALA A 116 -11.59 25.28 2.70
CA ALA A 116 -11.64 26.12 3.90
C ALA A 116 -10.28 26.20 4.61
N CYS A 117 -9.53 25.11 4.67
CA CYS A 117 -8.19 25.09 5.26
C CYS A 117 -7.17 25.93 4.45
N LYS A 118 -7.29 25.96 3.12
CA LYS A 118 -6.36 26.65 2.22
C LYS A 118 -6.73 28.11 1.92
N ALA A 119 -7.90 28.57 2.35
CA ALA A 119 -8.36 29.94 2.12
C ALA A 119 -7.56 30.98 2.95
N PRO A 120 -7.33 32.19 2.42
CA PRO A 120 -6.76 33.29 3.20
C PRO A 120 -7.61 33.60 4.44
N GLY A 121 -6.97 33.78 5.60
CA GLY A 121 -7.68 34.04 6.87
C GLY A 121 -8.37 32.81 7.47
N SER A 122 -8.01 31.60 7.04
CA SER A 122 -8.52 30.36 7.63
C SER A 122 -8.27 30.28 9.14
N GLY A 123 -9.22 29.71 9.88
CA GLY A 123 -9.13 29.53 11.32
C GLY A 123 -10.19 28.57 11.84
N ILE A 124 -10.22 28.36 13.15
CA ILE A 124 -11.06 27.34 13.81
C ILE A 124 -12.54 27.46 13.38
N ALA A 125 -13.08 28.68 13.30
CA ALA A 125 -14.48 28.89 12.94
C ALA A 125 -14.81 28.45 11.50
N SER A 126 -13.97 28.81 10.52
CA SER A 126 -14.19 28.43 9.11
C SER A 126 -14.01 26.94 8.88
N VAL A 127 -13.01 26.32 9.53
CA VAL A 127 -12.78 24.87 9.47
C VAL A 127 -13.94 24.10 10.10
N LYS A 128 -14.45 24.53 11.27
CA LYS A 128 -15.60 23.89 11.93
C LYS A 128 -16.86 23.95 11.06
N ALA A 129 -17.12 25.09 10.42
CA ALA A 129 -18.24 25.23 9.50
C ALA A 129 -18.09 24.30 8.27
N ALA A 130 -16.89 24.18 7.72
CA ALA A 130 -16.62 23.31 6.58
C ALA A 130 -16.77 21.82 6.92
N LEU A 131 -16.30 21.39 8.10
CA LEU A 131 -16.49 20.03 8.61
C LEU A 131 -17.98 19.68 8.76
N ALA A 132 -18.79 20.60 9.31
CA ALA A 132 -20.23 20.41 9.44
C ALA A 132 -20.90 20.27 8.06
N LYS A 133 -20.55 21.15 7.11
CA LYS A 133 -21.06 21.10 5.74
C LYS A 133 -20.67 19.81 5.01
N ALA A 134 -19.44 19.33 5.19
CA ALA A 134 -18.97 18.09 4.60
C ALA A 134 -19.71 16.85 5.16
N ALA A 135 -20.19 16.90 6.40
CA ALA A 135 -20.96 15.81 6.99
C ALA A 135 -22.37 15.65 6.39
N GLU A 136 -22.91 16.69 5.74
CA GLU A 136 -24.22 16.66 5.07
C GLU A 136 -24.15 16.02 3.66
N TYR A 137 -22.95 15.81 3.13
CA TYR A 137 -22.71 15.10 1.88
C TYR A 137 -22.72 13.58 2.12
N HIS A 138 -23.70 12.87 1.54
CA HIS A 138 -23.85 11.41 1.58
C HIS A 138 -23.22 10.70 0.36
#